data_AF-A0A2S8VHW2-F1
#
_entry.id   AF-A0A2S8VHW2-F1
#
_cell.length_a   1.000
_cell.length_b   1.000
_cell.length_c   1.000
_cell.angle_alpha   90.00
_cell.angle_beta   90.00
_cell.angle_gamma   90.00
#
_symmetry.space_group_name_H-M   'P 1'
#
loop_
_entity.id
_entity.type
_entity.pdbx_description
1 polymer ?
#
loop_
_entity_poly.entity_id
_entity_poly.type
_entity_poly.pdbx_seq_one_letter_code
_entity_poly.pdbx_strand_id
1 'polypeptide(L)'
;MSRPSSPRTGWLAYYDELVGVWSRRTGNRHDAEDAAHDAIERLLKADASVALKARGYLFQAAGHRLIDRWRRQDRAEHIPWDDLDEADQQVLEDADAPVRAARLADDLAKVLAELPPKCREAFVLNRIEGWTQAEVAAHMGLSKNMIERYVMRAIEYVRDRLREHNP
;
A
#
# COMPACT_ATOMS: atom_id res chain seq x y z
N MET A 1 15.97 37.84 -18.35
CA MET A 1 15.48 38.43 -17.07
C MET A 1 15.05 37.28 -16.17
N SER A 2 15.93 36.83 -15.27
CA SER A 2 15.63 35.75 -14.33
C SER A 2 14.82 36.34 -13.16
N ARG A 3 13.59 35.86 -12.95
CA ARG A 3 12.79 36.22 -11.78
C ARG A 3 13.53 35.73 -10.51
N PRO A 4 13.66 36.55 -9.46
CA PRO A 4 14.21 36.08 -8.19
C PRO A 4 13.28 35.02 -7.62
N SER A 5 13.82 33.82 -7.35
CA SER A 5 13.11 32.75 -6.65
C SER A 5 12.73 33.28 -5.27
N SER A 6 11.43 33.51 -5.04
CA SER A 6 10.95 33.81 -3.69
C SER A 6 11.33 32.67 -2.74
N PRO A 7 11.73 32.96 -1.48
CA PRO A 7 12.03 31.91 -0.52
C PRO A 7 10.80 31.02 -0.36
N ARG A 8 10.95 29.75 -0.77
CA ARG A 8 9.90 28.74 -0.64
C ARG A 8 9.53 28.62 0.84
N THR A 9 8.29 28.95 1.18
CA THR A 9 7.80 28.97 2.56
C THR A 9 6.83 27.81 2.77
N GLY A 10 6.87 27.15 3.93
CA GLY A 10 6.00 26.01 4.24
C GLY A 10 6.39 24.71 3.54
N TRP A 11 5.43 23.91 3.10
CA TRP A 11 5.65 22.58 2.50
C TRP A 11 6.47 22.62 1.21
N LEU A 12 6.41 23.71 0.45
CA LEU A 12 7.19 23.94 -0.78
C LEU A 12 8.71 23.88 -0.56
N ALA A 13 9.17 24.22 0.66
CA ALA A 13 10.57 24.14 1.04
C ALA A 13 11.10 22.69 1.06
N TYR A 14 10.21 21.72 1.29
CA TYR A 14 10.57 20.31 1.43
C TYR A 14 10.34 19.50 0.16
N TYR A 15 9.65 20.05 -0.85
CA TYR A 15 9.29 19.33 -2.07
C TYR A 15 10.51 18.76 -2.82
N ASP A 16 11.49 19.62 -3.14
CA ASP A 16 12.67 19.19 -3.92
C ASP A 16 13.53 18.19 -3.13
N GLU A 17 13.61 18.37 -1.81
CA GLU A 17 14.31 17.45 -0.91
C GLU A 17 13.62 16.08 -0.86
N LEU A 18 12.29 16.08 -0.72
CA LEU A 18 11.45 14.88 -0.64
C LEU A 18 11.54 14.07 -1.95
N VAL A 19 11.31 14.72 -3.09
CA VAL A 19 11.42 14.10 -4.41
C VAL A 19 12.85 13.60 -4.63
N GLY A 20 13.88 14.39 -4.31
CA GLY A 20 15.27 14.00 -4.48
C GLY A 20 15.66 12.77 -3.67
N VAL A 21 15.26 12.68 -2.39
CA VAL A 21 15.55 11.53 -1.54
C VAL A 21 14.85 10.27 -2.05
N TRP A 22 13.57 10.37 -2.38
CA TRP A 22 12.78 9.21 -2.79
C TRP A 22 13.08 8.76 -4.22
N SER A 23 13.45 9.66 -5.12
CA SER A 23 13.90 9.31 -6.48
C SER A 23 15.17 8.44 -6.43
N ARG A 24 16.14 8.80 -5.57
CA ARG A 24 17.35 7.99 -5.39
C ARG A 24 17.07 6.62 -4.81
N ARG A 25 16.04 6.51 -3.96
CA ARG A 25 15.71 5.27 -3.25
C ARG A 25 14.85 4.31 -4.07
N THR A 26 14.02 4.84 -4.96
CA THR A 26 13.11 4.05 -5.82
C THR A 26 13.61 3.92 -7.25
N GLY A 27 14.66 4.65 -7.65
CA GLY A 27 15.15 4.66 -9.03
C GLY A 27 14.20 5.32 -10.03
N ASN A 28 13.01 5.78 -9.60
CA ASN A 28 12.02 6.41 -10.46
C ASN A 28 11.59 7.76 -9.88
N ARG A 29 11.89 8.82 -10.62
CA ARG A 29 11.59 10.19 -10.22
C ARG A 29 10.09 10.50 -10.29
N HIS A 30 9.37 9.94 -11.26
CA HIS A 30 7.92 10.17 -11.40
C HIS A 30 7.16 9.62 -10.20
N ASP A 31 7.51 8.43 -9.75
CA ASP A 31 6.89 7.82 -8.57
C ASP A 31 7.11 8.66 -7.32
N ALA A 32 8.32 9.21 -7.18
CA ALA A 32 8.66 10.11 -6.07
C ALA A 32 7.88 11.43 -6.12
N GLU A 33 7.60 11.97 -7.31
CA GLU A 33 6.79 13.18 -7.51
C GLU A 33 5.31 12.93 -7.17
N ASP A 34 4.75 11.81 -7.61
CA ASP A 34 3.37 11.42 -7.28
C ASP A 34 3.21 11.23 -5.77
N ALA A 35 4.11 10.47 -5.14
CA ALA A 35 4.08 10.26 -3.70
C ALA A 35 4.25 11.56 -2.89
N ALA A 36 5.05 12.50 -3.40
CA ALA A 36 5.18 13.84 -2.81
C ALA A 36 3.88 14.63 -2.93
N HIS A 37 3.25 14.62 -4.12
CA HIS A 37 1.98 15.28 -4.36
C HIS A 37 0.91 14.82 -3.39
N ASP A 38 0.76 13.51 -3.25
CA ASP A 38 -0.22 12.88 -2.37
C ASP A 38 0.00 13.15 -0.88
N ALA A 39 1.27 13.22 -0.46
CA ALA A 39 1.63 13.57 0.91
C ALA A 39 1.28 15.02 1.22
N ILE A 40 1.50 15.92 0.26
CA ILE A 40 1.20 17.34 0.38
C ILE A 40 -0.31 17.58 0.35
N GLU A 41 -1.05 16.91 -0.52
CA GLU A 41 -2.50 17.02 -0.57
C GLU A 41 -3.13 16.66 0.77
N ARG A 42 -2.64 15.59 1.42
CA ARG A 42 -3.09 15.22 2.77
C ARG A 42 -2.68 16.24 3.83
N LEU A 43 -1.46 16.77 3.76
CA LEU A 43 -0.99 17.81 4.68
C LEU A 43 -1.87 19.07 4.59
N LEU A 44 -2.26 19.46 3.38
CA LEU A 44 -3.14 20.61 3.14
C LEU A 44 -4.55 20.40 3.70
N LYS A 45 -5.00 19.15 3.81
CA LYS A 45 -6.29 18.76 4.40
C LYS A 45 -6.20 18.46 5.90
N ALA A 46 -5.01 18.49 6.50
CA ALA A 46 -4.79 18.11 7.90
C ALA A 46 -4.86 19.31 8.85
N ASP A 47 -5.25 19.05 10.11
CA ASP A 47 -5.32 20.07 11.16
C ASP A 47 -3.94 20.68 11.48
N ALA A 48 -3.97 21.89 12.07
CA ALA A 48 -2.79 22.71 12.36
C ALA A 48 -1.68 22.02 13.19
N SER A 49 -2.04 21.00 13.99
CA SER A 49 -1.08 20.21 14.78
C SER A 49 -0.15 19.35 13.92
N VAL A 50 -0.62 18.90 12.76
CA VAL A 50 0.17 18.13 11.78
C VAL A 50 1.09 19.05 10.98
N ALA A 51 0.64 20.27 10.68
CA ALA A 51 1.41 21.29 9.99
C ALA A 51 2.70 21.70 10.74
N LEU A 52 2.68 21.70 12.08
CA LEU A 52 3.85 21.94 12.94
C LEU A 52 4.96 20.90 12.79
N LYS A 53 4.66 19.70 12.28
CA LYS A 53 5.61 18.62 12.00
C LYS A 53 5.65 18.25 10.51
N ALA A 54 5.36 19.22 9.63
CA ALA A 54 5.19 19.02 8.19
C ALA A 54 6.31 18.20 7.55
N ARG A 55 7.59 18.47 7.83
CA ARG A 55 8.71 17.72 7.23
C ARG A 55 8.66 16.22 7.57
N GLY A 56 8.52 15.87 8.85
CA GLY A 56 8.47 14.47 9.27
C GLY A 56 7.25 13.74 8.71
N TYR A 57 6.11 14.41 8.70
CA TYR A 57 4.86 13.90 8.12
C TYR A 57 5.01 13.61 6.61
N LEU A 58 5.53 14.57 5.84
CA LEU A 58 5.70 14.45 4.40
C LEU A 58 6.63 13.29 4.03
N PHE A 59 7.77 13.18 4.72
CA PHE A 59 8.72 12.09 4.50
C PHE A 59 8.14 10.72 4.82
N GLN A 60 7.37 10.61 5.90
CA GLN A 60 6.73 9.35 6.26
C GLN A 60 5.62 8.98 5.27
N ALA A 61 4.73 9.92 4.95
CA ALA A 61 3.60 9.69 4.06
C ALA A 61 4.04 9.33 2.63
N ALA A 62 5.02 10.03 2.07
CA ALA A 62 5.57 9.71 0.75
C ALA A 62 6.27 8.34 0.75
N GLY A 63 7.00 8.01 1.82
CA GLY A 63 7.65 6.71 1.97
C GLY A 63 6.65 5.55 2.02
N HIS A 64 5.57 5.70 2.77
CA HIS A 64 4.52 4.68 2.84
C HIS A 64 3.85 4.46 1.46
N ARG A 65 3.53 5.55 0.75
CA ARG A 65 2.98 5.49 -0.62
C ARG A 65 3.90 4.75 -1.58
N LEU A 66 5.20 5.03 -1.55
CA LEU A 66 6.18 4.38 -2.43
C LEU A 66 6.35 2.89 -2.11
N ILE A 67 6.42 2.54 -0.82
CA ILE A 67 6.50 1.14 -0.38
C ILE A 67 5.23 0.37 -0.78
N ASP A 68 4.06 0.97 -0.61
CA ASP A 68 2.79 0.38 -0.98
C ASP A 68 2.67 0.17 -2.49
N ARG A 69 3.12 1.15 -3.29
CA ARG A 69 3.20 1.03 -4.76
C ARG A 69 4.17 -0.06 -5.19
N TRP A 70 5.37 -0.09 -4.63
CA TRP A 70 6.35 -1.15 -4.87
C TRP A 70 5.78 -2.54 -4.55
N ARG A 71 5.09 -2.67 -3.41
CA ARG A 71 4.40 -3.92 -3.05
C ARG A 71 3.29 -4.31 -4.02
N ARG A 72 2.57 -3.35 -4.60
CA ARG A 72 1.55 -3.64 -5.63
C ARG A 72 2.20 -4.05 -6.94
N GLN A 73 3.29 -3.39 -7.34
CA GLN A 73 4.04 -3.71 -8.55
C GLN A 73 4.75 -5.06 -8.46
N ASP A 74 5.36 -5.41 -7.32
CA ASP A 74 6.00 -6.72 -7.11
C ASP A 74 5.01 -7.89 -7.19
N ARG A 75 3.72 -7.64 -6.89
CA ARG A 75 2.65 -8.65 -7.02
C ARG A 75 2.07 -8.77 -8.42
N ALA A 76 2.37 -7.84 -9.31
CA ALA A 76 1.90 -7.84 -10.69
C ALA A 76 3.11 -8.01 -11.62
N GLU A 77 3.22 -9.13 -12.33
CA GLU A 77 4.26 -9.25 -13.36
C GLU A 77 4.06 -8.15 -14.39
N HIS A 78 4.95 -7.16 -14.36
CA HIS A 78 4.91 -6.04 -15.27
C HIS A 78 5.70 -6.43 -16.53
N ILE A 79 5.01 -7.09 -17.46
CA ILE A 79 5.57 -7.39 -18.77
C ILE A 79 5.50 -6.10 -19.59
N PRO A 80 6.63 -5.55 -20.09
CA PRO A 80 6.60 -4.43 -21.02
C PRO A 80 5.71 -4.79 -22.21
N TRP A 81 4.91 -3.83 -22.68
CA TRP A 81 3.98 -4.05 -23.80
C TRP A 81 4.69 -4.58 -25.07
N ASP A 82 5.95 -4.19 -25.26
CA ASP A 82 6.78 -4.60 -26.39
C ASP A 82 7.39 -6.01 -26.24
N ASP A 83 7.41 -6.56 -25.03
CA ASP A 83 7.94 -7.90 -24.71
C ASP A 83 6.83 -8.97 -24.59
N LEU A 84 5.56 -8.59 -24.81
CA LEU A 84 4.44 -9.53 -24.88
C LEU A 84 4.41 -10.20 -26.26
N ASP A 85 4.75 -11.50 -26.33
CA ASP A 85 4.57 -12.29 -27.54
C ASP A 85 3.08 -12.35 -27.93
N GLU A 86 2.74 -12.40 -29.22
CA GLU A 86 1.35 -12.58 -29.70
C GLU A 86 0.68 -13.85 -29.15
N ALA A 87 1.48 -14.83 -28.70
CA ALA A 87 1.02 -16.03 -27.99
C ALA A 87 0.61 -15.74 -26.53
N ASP A 88 1.23 -14.78 -25.85
CA ASP A 88 0.82 -14.32 -24.51
C ASP A 88 -0.41 -13.42 -24.56
N GLN A 89 -0.73 -12.85 -25.73
CA GLN A 89 -2.04 -12.21 -25.96
C GLN A 89 -3.18 -13.24 -26.05
N GLN A 90 -2.85 -14.52 -26.30
CA GLN A 90 -3.75 -15.66 -26.13
C GLN A 90 -3.55 -16.31 -24.76
N VAL A 91 -3.60 -15.53 -23.67
CA VAL A 91 -4.05 -16.12 -22.41
C VAL A 91 -5.46 -16.62 -22.70
N LEU A 92 -5.57 -17.95 -22.83
CA LEU A 92 -6.82 -18.67 -22.89
C LEU A 92 -7.76 -18.01 -21.88
N GLU A 93 -8.80 -17.33 -22.36
CA GLU A 93 -9.89 -16.86 -21.51
C GLU A 93 -10.49 -18.13 -20.91
N ASP A 94 -9.95 -18.54 -19.77
CA ASP A 94 -10.61 -19.47 -18.90
C ASP A 94 -11.87 -18.73 -18.46
N ALA A 95 -12.96 -18.95 -19.21
CA ALA A 95 -14.23 -18.28 -19.00
C ALA A 95 -14.76 -18.51 -17.57
N ASP A 96 -14.27 -19.57 -16.91
CA ASP A 96 -14.60 -19.88 -15.53
C ASP A 96 -13.67 -19.19 -14.51
N ALA A 97 -12.54 -18.63 -14.92
CA ALA A 97 -11.64 -17.86 -14.04
C ALA A 97 -12.35 -16.76 -13.22
N PRO A 98 -13.20 -15.88 -13.81
CA PRO A 98 -13.93 -14.88 -13.02
C PRO A 98 -14.91 -15.55 -12.04
N VAL A 99 -15.53 -16.66 -12.42
CA VAL A 99 -16.45 -17.42 -11.55
C VAL A 99 -15.71 -18.06 -10.38
N ARG A 100 -14.54 -18.65 -10.63
CA ARG A 100 -13.69 -19.23 -9.58
C ARG A 100 -13.11 -18.16 -8.66
N ALA A 101 -12.69 -17.02 -9.21
CA ALA A 101 -12.23 -15.88 -8.41
C ALA A 101 -13.35 -15.34 -7.50
N ALA A 102 -14.58 -15.21 -8.02
CA ALA A 102 -15.74 -14.80 -7.23
C ALA A 102 -16.06 -15.80 -6.11
N ARG A 103 -16.05 -17.11 -6.40
CA ARG A 103 -16.24 -18.17 -5.38
C ARG A 103 -15.16 -18.11 -4.30
N LEU A 104 -13.90 -17.98 -4.69
CA LEU A 104 -12.79 -17.88 -3.75
C LEU A 104 -12.90 -16.63 -2.87
N ALA A 105 -13.33 -15.50 -3.43
CA ALA A 105 -13.57 -14.27 -2.68
C ALA A 105 -14.71 -14.44 -1.65
N ASP A 106 -15.81 -15.09 -2.05
CA ASP A 106 -16.92 -15.40 -1.14
C ASP A 106 -16.49 -16.34 0.00
N ASP A 107 -15.72 -17.37 -0.31
CA ASP A 107 -15.25 -18.31 0.71
C ASP A 107 -14.24 -17.66 1.66
N LEU A 108 -13.34 -16.83 1.14
CA LEU A 108 -12.46 -16.00 1.97
C LEU A 108 -13.27 -15.07 2.88
N ALA A 109 -14.32 -14.42 2.38
CA ALA A 109 -15.17 -13.53 3.18
C ALA A 109 -15.85 -14.28 4.33
N LYS A 110 -16.36 -15.49 4.09
CA LYS A 110 -16.94 -16.35 5.15
C LYS A 110 -15.92 -16.73 6.20
N VAL A 111 -14.73 -17.16 5.78
CA VAL A 111 -13.65 -17.55 6.70
C VAL A 111 -13.18 -16.36 7.53
N LEU A 112 -13.05 -15.17 6.92
CA LEU A 112 -12.70 -13.95 7.66
C LEU A 112 -13.79 -13.59 8.68
N ALA A 113 -15.07 -13.85 8.40
CA ALA A 113 -16.16 -13.57 9.33
C ALA A 113 -16.05 -14.39 10.64
N GLU A 114 -15.45 -15.58 10.59
CA GLU A 114 -15.24 -16.46 11.75
C GLU A 114 -14.09 -15.99 12.67
N LEU A 115 -13.21 -15.11 12.18
CA LEU A 115 -12.09 -14.57 12.98
C LEU A 115 -12.57 -13.59 14.07
N PRO A 116 -11.86 -13.54 15.22
CA PRO A 116 -12.04 -12.46 16.19
C PRO A 116 -11.88 -11.08 15.53
N PRO A 117 -12.70 -10.06 15.89
CA PRO A 117 -12.75 -8.78 15.19
C PRO A 117 -11.39 -8.10 15.01
N LYS A 118 -10.55 -8.10 16.06
CA LYS A 118 -9.20 -7.49 16.01
C LYS A 118 -8.23 -8.26 15.11
N CYS A 119 -8.35 -9.59 15.03
CA CYS A 119 -7.52 -10.40 14.12
C CYS A 119 -7.93 -10.15 12.66
N ARG A 120 -9.24 -10.11 12.40
CA ARG A 120 -9.78 -9.79 11.07
C ARG A 120 -9.33 -8.41 10.61
N GLU A 121 -9.50 -7.39 11.44
CA GLU A 121 -9.11 -6.01 11.13
C GLU A 121 -7.61 -5.89 10.82
N ALA A 122 -6.75 -6.47 11.68
CA ALA A 122 -5.31 -6.47 11.45
C ALA A 122 -4.91 -7.20 10.15
N PHE A 123 -5.58 -8.31 9.83
CA PHE A 123 -5.36 -9.04 8.58
C PHE A 123 -5.80 -8.24 7.36
N VAL A 124 -7.00 -7.65 7.37
CA VAL A 124 -7.53 -6.85 6.26
C VAL A 124 -6.59 -5.69 5.97
N LEU A 125 -6.26 -4.89 6.98
CA LEU A 125 -5.38 -3.74 6.81
C LEU A 125 -3.99 -4.14 6.30
N ASN A 126 -3.41 -5.22 6.83
CA ASN A 126 -2.05 -5.61 6.45
C ASN A 126 -1.96 -6.35 5.10
N ARG A 127 -2.87 -7.29 4.82
CA ARG A 127 -2.79 -8.22 3.69
C ARG A 127 -3.63 -7.81 2.50
N ILE A 128 -4.79 -7.20 2.73
CA ILE A 128 -5.69 -6.78 1.66
C ILE A 128 -5.38 -5.33 1.28
N GLU A 129 -5.33 -4.44 2.26
CA GLU A 129 -5.08 -3.00 2.05
C GLU A 129 -3.59 -2.66 1.93
N GLY A 130 -2.69 -3.60 2.28
CA GLY A 130 -1.25 -3.47 2.08
C GLY A 130 -0.48 -2.69 3.15
N TRP A 131 -1.12 -2.26 4.24
CA TRP A 131 -0.51 -1.47 5.30
C TRP A 131 0.63 -2.22 5.98
N THR A 132 1.67 -1.51 6.42
CA THR A 132 2.73 -2.10 7.26
C THR A 132 2.19 -2.42 8.65
N GLN A 133 2.78 -3.41 9.32
CA GLN A 133 2.42 -3.74 10.71
C GLN A 133 2.56 -2.53 11.65
N ALA A 134 3.47 -1.59 11.37
CA ALA A 134 3.64 -0.37 12.16
C ALA A 134 2.48 0.61 11.99
N GLU A 135 1.99 0.78 10.76
CA GLU A 135 0.80 1.61 10.49
C GLU A 135 -0.46 1.02 11.10
N VAL A 136 -0.65 -0.30 10.99
CA VAL A 136 -1.77 -1.01 11.63
C VAL A 136 -1.69 -0.87 13.16
N ALA A 137 -0.49 -0.97 13.74
CA ALA A 137 -0.29 -0.83 15.17
C ALA A 137 -0.65 0.58 15.66
N ALA A 138 -0.22 1.62 14.93
CA ALA A 138 -0.57 3.00 15.21
C ALA A 138 -2.08 3.25 15.07
N HIS A 139 -2.71 2.67 14.03
CA HIS A 139 -4.14 2.81 13.78
C HIS A 139 -5.00 2.15 14.87
N MET A 140 -4.64 0.93 15.27
CA MET A 140 -5.41 0.15 16.26
C MET A 140 -5.04 0.50 17.71
N GLY A 141 -4.06 1.38 17.94
CA GLY A 141 -3.56 1.71 19.28
C GLY A 141 -2.90 0.53 19.99
N LEU A 142 -2.22 -0.35 19.25
CA LEU A 142 -1.60 -1.58 19.75
C LEU A 142 -0.08 -1.57 19.49
N SER A 143 0.64 -2.51 20.12
CA SER A 143 2.06 -2.71 19.82
C SER A 143 2.24 -3.44 18.49
N LYS A 144 3.36 -3.18 17.79
CA LYS A 144 3.72 -3.87 16.55
C LYS A 144 3.73 -5.41 16.73
N ASN A 145 4.23 -5.88 17.87
CA ASN A 145 4.28 -7.31 18.21
C ASN A 145 2.86 -7.93 18.36
N MET A 146 1.90 -7.16 18.90
CA MET A 146 0.51 -7.62 18.96
C MET A 146 -0.11 -7.72 17.57
N ILE A 147 0.14 -6.75 16.69
CA ILE A 147 -0.31 -6.81 15.30
C ILE A 147 0.29 -7.99 14.57
N GLU A 148 1.60 -8.22 14.72
CA GLU A 148 2.28 -9.37 14.14
C GLU A 148 1.62 -10.69 14.56
N ARG A 149 1.32 -10.85 15.85
CA ARG A 149 0.56 -12.01 16.37
C ARG A 149 -0.83 -12.13 15.77
N TYR A 150 -1.58 -11.03 15.67
CA TYR A 150 -2.92 -11.04 15.07
C TYR A 150 -2.90 -11.42 13.59
N VAL A 151 -1.95 -10.86 12.83
CA VAL A 151 -1.77 -11.17 11.41
C VAL A 151 -1.36 -12.63 11.21
N MET A 152 -0.40 -13.14 11.99
CA MET A 152 0.02 -14.55 11.90
C MET A 152 -1.13 -15.50 12.22
N ARG A 153 -1.86 -15.26 13.31
CA ARG A 153 -3.02 -16.07 13.69
C ARG A 153 -4.11 -16.06 12.62
N ALA A 154 -4.37 -14.91 12.02
CA ALA A 154 -5.34 -14.80 10.94
C ALA A 154 -4.88 -15.55 9.68
N ILE A 155 -3.59 -15.49 9.32
CA ILE A 155 -3.03 -16.25 8.18
C ILE A 155 -3.16 -17.75 8.39
N GLU A 156 -2.78 -18.25 9.57
CA GLU A 156 -2.89 -19.67 9.92
C GLU A 156 -4.34 -20.14 9.81
N TYR A 157 -5.25 -19.39 10.43
CA TYR A 157 -6.67 -19.71 10.41
C TYR A 157 -7.27 -19.73 8.99
N VAL A 158 -6.98 -18.69 8.19
CA VAL A 158 -7.47 -18.59 6.81
C VAL A 158 -6.91 -19.73 5.96
N ARG A 159 -5.62 -20.07 6.13
CA ARG A 159 -4.98 -21.16 5.40
C ARG A 159 -5.60 -22.51 5.73
N ASP A 160 -5.84 -22.79 7.00
CA ASP A 160 -6.39 -24.08 7.44
C ASP A 160 -7.84 -24.24 6.94
N ARG A 161 -8.67 -23.21 7.09
CA ARG A 161 -10.08 -23.25 6.65
C ARG A 161 -10.24 -23.32 5.13
N LEU A 162 -9.39 -22.64 4.37
CA LEU A 162 -9.44 -22.72 2.90
C LEU A 162 -8.92 -24.05 2.36
N ARG A 163 -8.01 -24.75 3.07
CA ARG A 163 -7.61 -26.13 2.73
C ARG A 163 -8.74 -27.12 2.95
N GLU A 164 -9.55 -26.94 4.00
CA GLU A 164 -10.72 -27.77 4.27
C GLU A 164 -11.86 -27.55 3.25
N HIS A 165 -11.95 -26.36 2.64
CA HIS A 165 -12.98 -26.01 1.65
C HIS A 165 -12.61 -26.34 0.20
N ASN A 166 -11.37 -26.76 -0.06
CA ASN A 166 -10.88 -27.09 -1.42
C ASN A 166 -10.58 -28.59 -1.53
N PRO A 167 -11.60 -29.45 -1.78
CA PRO A 167 -11.40 -30.86 -2.13
C PRO A 167 -10.79 -31.05 -3.52
#